data_AF-A0AA88H393-F1
#
_entry.id   AF-A0AA88H393-F1
#
_cell.length_a   1.000
_cell.length_b   1.000
_cell.length_c   1.000
_cell.angle_alpha   90.00
_cell.angle_beta   90.00
_cell.angle_gamma   90.00
#
_symmetry.space_group_name_H-M   'P 1'
#
loop_
_entity.id
_entity.type
_entity.pdbx_description
1 polymer ?
#
loop_
_entity_poly.entity_id
_entity_poly.type
_entity_poly.pdbx_seq_one_letter_code
_entity_poly.pdbx_strand_id
1 'polypeptide(L)'
;MGQLYVDYVVMIEQKNGSIRLCIDPVDLNKCVKHPYYPIPTLEDVTAKLHSATGFSKMDARSVQDKFQRCIEEAFDGLEGVAIIIDNILVYGSNQEEHDRRLKTVMERALKKGVKRL
;
A
#
# COMPACT_ATOMS: atom_id res chain seq x y z
N MET A 1 -33.32 -6.75 7.57
CA MET A 1 -33.04 -8.11 8.07
C MET A 1 -31.53 -8.26 8.12
N GLY A 2 -30.93 -8.31 9.32
CA GLY A 2 -29.50 -8.54 9.48
C GLY A 2 -29.20 -10.03 9.39
N GLN A 3 -28.25 -10.42 8.57
CA GLN A 3 -27.81 -11.80 8.45
C GLN A 3 -26.65 -12.01 9.42
N LEU A 4 -26.73 -13.03 10.29
CA LEU A 4 -25.65 -13.42 11.19
C LEU A 4 -24.67 -14.30 10.42
N TYR A 5 -23.38 -13.94 10.43
CA TYR A 5 -22.29 -14.73 9.86
C TYR A 5 -21.44 -15.33 10.97
N VAL A 6 -21.03 -16.58 10.78
CA VAL A 6 -20.11 -17.30 11.67
C VAL A 6 -18.96 -17.80 10.81
N ASP A 7 -17.77 -17.25 11.04
CA ASP A 7 -16.55 -17.74 10.40
C ASP A 7 -15.78 -18.64 11.38
N TYR A 8 -15.08 -19.64 10.84
CA TYR A 8 -14.19 -20.49 11.63
C TYR A 8 -12.87 -19.76 11.90
N VAL A 9 -12.30 -19.98 13.10
CA VAL A 9 -10.95 -19.49 13.43
C VAL A 9 -9.98 -20.66 13.41
N VAL A 10 -8.95 -20.54 12.61
CA VAL A 10 -7.85 -21.49 12.46
C VAL A 10 -6.65 -20.98 13.25
N MET A 11 -6.08 -21.83 14.11
CA MET A 11 -4.80 -21.56 14.79
C MET A 11 -3.65 -22.03 13.92
N ILE A 12 -2.68 -21.14 13.70
CA ILE A 12 -1.45 -21.43 12.94
C ILE A 12 -0.26 -21.21 13.86
N GLU A 13 0.55 -22.25 14.08
CA GLU A 13 1.84 -22.12 14.74
C GLU A 13 2.89 -21.67 13.72
N GLN A 14 3.60 -20.59 14.05
CA GLN A 14 4.67 -20.04 13.25
C GLN A 14 5.98 -20.79 13.51
N LYS A 15 6.93 -20.71 12.57
CA LYS A 15 8.28 -21.30 12.73
C LYS A 15 9.05 -20.82 13.97
N ASN A 16 8.70 -19.64 14.50
CA ASN A 16 9.28 -19.08 15.73
C ASN A 16 8.53 -19.50 17.01
N GLY A 17 7.57 -20.43 16.93
CA GLY A 17 6.75 -20.91 18.05
C GLY A 17 5.60 -19.97 18.44
N SER A 18 5.43 -18.82 17.78
CA SER A 18 4.28 -17.94 18.05
C SER A 18 3.01 -18.48 17.38
N ILE A 19 1.85 -18.25 17.99
CA ILE A 19 0.56 -18.68 17.45
C ILE A 19 -0.15 -17.48 16.81
N ARG A 20 -0.71 -17.66 15.62
CA ARG A 20 -1.62 -16.72 14.97
C ARG A 20 -3.01 -17.31 14.85
N LEU A 21 -4.02 -16.52 15.22
CA LEU A 21 -5.42 -16.83 14.95
C LEU A 21 -5.79 -16.22 13.60
N CYS A 22 -6.17 -17.06 12.65
CA CYS A 22 -6.62 -16.66 11.32
C CYS A 22 -8.10 -16.99 11.18
N ILE A 23 -8.89 -16.01 10.76
CA ILE A 23 -10.27 -16.28 10.34
C ILE A 23 -10.21 -16.97 8.98
N ASP A 24 -11.09 -17.94 8.71
CA ASP A 24 -11.29 -18.53 7.38
C ASP A 24 -12.42 -17.77 6.65
N PRO A 25 -12.11 -16.82 5.76
CA PRO A 25 -13.09 -15.89 5.23
C PRO A 25 -13.76 -16.41 3.94
N VAL A 26 -13.78 -17.73 3.70
CA VAL A 26 -14.30 -18.30 2.44
C VAL A 26 -15.74 -17.86 2.16
N ASP A 27 -16.61 -17.90 3.17
CA ASP A 27 -18.01 -17.48 3.01
C ASP A 27 -18.16 -15.96 3.05
N LEU A 28 -17.40 -15.29 3.92
CA LEU A 28 -17.35 -13.83 3.97
C LEU A 28 -16.98 -13.21 2.61
N ASN A 29 -15.93 -13.74 1.95
CA ASN A 29 -15.45 -13.24 0.66
C ASN A 29 -16.47 -13.38 -0.48
N LYS A 30 -17.44 -14.31 -0.38
CA LYS A 30 -18.52 -14.44 -1.39
C LYS A 30 -19.54 -13.30 -1.29
N CYS A 31 -19.66 -12.69 -0.12
CA CYS A 31 -20.71 -11.71 0.19
C CYS A 31 -20.16 -10.28 0.27
N VAL A 32 -18.88 -10.12 0.59
CA VAL A 32 -18.21 -8.82 0.59
C VAL A 32 -18.12 -8.30 -0.84
N LYS A 33 -18.76 -7.15 -1.07
CA LYS A 33 -18.58 -6.39 -2.32
C LYS A 33 -17.30 -5.57 -2.18
N HIS A 34 -16.23 -6.02 -2.81
CA HIS A 34 -15.01 -5.25 -2.86
C HIS A 34 -15.14 -4.09 -3.85
N PRO A 35 -14.83 -2.84 -3.44
CA PRO A 35 -14.61 -1.76 -4.41
C PRO A 35 -13.46 -2.15 -5.35
N TYR A 36 -13.63 -1.89 -6.65
CA TYR A 36 -12.61 -2.15 -7.65
C TYR A 36 -11.55 -1.06 -7.61
N TYR A 37 -10.31 -1.43 -7.28
CA TYR A 37 -9.14 -0.57 -7.36
C TYR A 37 -8.17 -1.18 -8.40
N PRO A 38 -7.98 -0.55 -9.57
CA PRO A 38 -7.10 -1.09 -10.59
C PRO A 38 -5.66 -1.09 -10.08
N ILE A 39 -5.08 -2.27 -9.94
CA ILE A 39 -3.67 -2.41 -9.63
C ILE A 39 -2.89 -2.06 -10.91
N PRO A 40 -1.92 -1.12 -10.85
CA PRO A 40 -1.14 -0.76 -12.01
C PRO A 40 -0.37 -1.98 -12.54
N THR A 41 -0.35 -2.13 -13.86
CA THR A 41 0.44 -3.16 -14.54
C THR A 41 1.92 -2.81 -14.53
N LEU A 42 2.77 -3.78 -14.88
CA LEU A 42 4.20 -3.51 -15.05
C LEU A 42 4.46 -2.47 -16.15
N GLU A 43 3.67 -2.48 -17.22
CA GLU A 43 3.74 -1.49 -18.30
C GLU A 43 3.40 -0.08 -17.80
N ASP A 44 2.34 0.06 -17.00
CA ASP A 44 1.96 1.35 -16.40
C ASP A 44 3.06 1.94 -15.52
N VAL A 45 3.75 1.08 -14.77
CA VAL A 45 4.86 1.48 -13.90
C VAL A 45 6.08 1.83 -14.74
N THR A 46 6.50 0.97 -15.65
CA THR A 46 7.72 1.16 -16.46
C THR A 46 7.63 2.38 -17.37
N ALA A 47 6.45 2.68 -17.93
CA ALA A 47 6.23 3.89 -18.71
C ALA A 47 6.50 5.17 -17.90
N LYS A 48 6.17 5.18 -16.61
CA LYS A 48 6.41 6.32 -15.70
C LYS A 48 7.88 6.49 -15.31
N LEU A 49 8.68 5.42 -15.41
CA LEU A 49 10.07 5.39 -14.94
C LEU A 49 11.12 5.64 -16.04
N HIS A 50 10.71 5.80 -17.30
CA HIS A 50 11.61 5.77 -18.46
C HIS A 50 12.80 6.75 -18.40
N SER A 51 12.63 7.90 -17.73
CA SER A 51 13.66 8.94 -17.62
C SER A 51 14.26 9.06 -16.22
N ALA A 52 13.99 8.11 -15.32
CA ALA A 52 14.44 8.15 -13.95
C ALA A 52 15.85 7.55 -13.79
N THR A 53 16.69 8.21 -13.02
CA THR A 53 18.05 7.76 -12.65
C THR A 53 18.17 7.49 -11.15
N GLY A 54 17.35 8.16 -10.32
CA GLY A 54 17.26 7.93 -8.87
C GLY A 54 15.91 7.31 -8.49
N PHE A 55 15.94 6.33 -7.58
CA PHE A 55 14.75 5.61 -7.11
C PHE A 55 14.82 5.40 -5.60
N SER A 56 13.70 5.58 -4.91
CA SER A 56 13.49 5.18 -3.52
C SER A 56 12.19 4.42 -3.40
N LYS A 57 12.25 3.26 -2.75
CA LYS A 57 11.07 2.46 -2.40
C LYS A 57 10.80 2.62 -0.90
N MET A 58 9.56 2.90 -0.56
CA MET A 58 9.09 3.03 0.82
C MET A 58 7.95 2.04 1.07
N ASP A 59 7.98 1.36 2.22
CA ASP A 59 7.01 0.31 2.54
C ASP A 59 5.93 0.87 3.49
N ALA A 60 4.69 0.97 3.02
CA ALA A 60 3.56 1.50 3.78
C ALA A 60 2.97 0.49 4.79
N ARG A 61 3.80 -0.29 5.49
CA ARG A 61 3.37 -1.41 6.37
C ARG A 61 2.47 -0.96 7.53
N SER A 62 2.57 0.28 8.01
CA SER A 62 1.68 0.77 9.07
C SER A 62 0.28 1.14 8.58
N VAL A 63 0.04 1.06 7.27
CA VAL A 63 -1.24 1.40 6.65
C VAL A 63 -2.10 0.14 6.45
N GLN A 64 -1.68 -1.03 6.92
CA GLN A 64 -2.36 -2.33 6.74
C GLN A 64 -3.83 -2.36 7.21
N ASP A 65 -4.23 -1.50 8.15
CA ASP A 65 -5.64 -1.37 8.58
C ASP A 65 -6.47 -0.43 7.68
N LYS A 66 -5.83 0.25 6.72
CA LYS A 66 -6.43 1.22 5.82
C LYS A 66 -6.23 0.77 4.37
N PHE A 67 -7.34 0.53 3.68
CA PHE A 67 -7.37 0.15 2.26
C PHE A 67 -6.52 1.06 1.37
N GLN A 68 -6.04 0.51 0.25
CA GLN A 68 -5.35 1.17 -0.87
C GLN A 68 -5.76 2.64 -1.10
N ARG A 69 -7.07 2.92 -1.04
CA ARG A 69 -7.65 4.27 -1.18
C ARG A 69 -7.02 5.32 -0.26
N CYS A 70 -6.69 4.99 0.99
CA CYS A 70 -6.07 5.94 1.91
C CYS A 70 -4.64 6.31 1.52
N ILE A 71 -3.89 5.39 0.91
CA ILE A 71 -2.55 5.66 0.39
C ILE A 71 -2.67 6.51 -0.88
N GLU A 72 -3.59 6.15 -1.78
CA GLU A 72 -3.89 6.93 -2.99
C GLU A 72 -4.31 8.36 -2.63
N GLU A 73 -5.33 8.56 -1.80
CA GLU A 73 -5.75 9.89 -1.32
C GLU A 73 -4.62 10.67 -0.61
N ALA A 74 -3.66 9.96 0.01
CA ALA A 74 -2.57 10.61 0.71
C ALA A 74 -1.48 11.12 -0.24
N PHE A 75 -1.19 10.40 -1.32
CA PHE A 75 -0.03 10.65 -2.17
C PHE A 75 -0.38 10.96 -3.63
N ASP A 76 -1.67 11.01 -3.98
CA ASP A 76 -2.14 11.40 -5.30
C ASP A 76 -1.70 12.83 -5.68
N GLY A 77 -1.49 13.02 -6.98
CA GLY A 77 -1.03 14.27 -7.59
C GLY A 77 0.45 14.60 -7.37
N LEU A 78 1.25 13.73 -6.75
CA LEU A 78 2.70 13.92 -6.64
C LEU A 78 3.41 13.46 -7.91
N GLU A 79 4.03 14.41 -8.59
CA GLU A 79 4.90 14.12 -9.73
C GLU A 79 6.12 13.30 -9.30
N GLY A 80 6.48 12.28 -10.08
CA GLY A 80 7.59 11.39 -9.77
C GLY A 80 7.33 10.46 -8.58
N VAL A 81 6.06 10.18 -8.28
CA VAL A 81 5.64 9.20 -7.28
C VAL A 81 4.69 8.20 -7.93
N ALA A 82 4.93 6.91 -7.70
CA ALA A 82 4.06 5.82 -8.11
C ALA A 82 3.66 5.00 -6.88
N ILE A 83 2.38 4.69 -6.74
CA ILE A 83 1.87 3.83 -5.68
C ILE A 83 1.66 2.44 -6.27
N ILE A 84 2.29 1.44 -5.69
CA ILE A 84 2.23 0.04 -6.13
C ILE A 84 1.84 -0.78 -4.92
N ILE A 85 0.53 -0.96 -4.74
CA ILE A 85 -0.06 -1.64 -3.58
C ILE A 85 0.47 -1.00 -2.28
N ASP A 86 1.19 -1.77 -1.46
CA ASP A 86 1.75 -1.34 -0.18
C ASP A 86 3.05 -0.55 -0.31
N ASN A 87 3.49 -0.22 -1.53
CA ASN A 87 4.77 0.43 -1.78
C ASN A 87 4.57 1.80 -2.41
N ILE A 88 5.32 2.78 -1.91
CA ILE A 88 5.45 4.09 -2.54
C ILE A 88 6.81 4.12 -3.22
N LEU A 89 6.81 4.30 -4.54
CA LEU A 89 8.01 4.47 -5.34
C LEU A 89 8.19 5.95 -5.65
N VAL A 90 9.31 6.51 -5.25
CA VAL A 90 9.72 7.88 -5.57
C VAL A 90 10.86 7.81 -6.58
N TYR A 91 10.79 8.61 -7.63
CA TYR A 91 11.80 8.60 -8.68
C TYR A 91 12.09 9.99 -9.25
N GLY A 92 13.30 10.18 -9.78
CA GLY A 92 13.77 11.44 -10.35
C GLY A 92 14.78 11.25 -11.47
N SER A 93 14.87 12.21 -12.38
CA SER A 93 15.84 12.21 -13.49
C SER A 93 17.27 12.54 -13.04
N ASN A 94 17.40 13.08 -11.82
CA ASN A 94 18.67 13.31 -11.13
C ASN A 94 18.46 13.27 -9.61
N GLN A 95 19.57 13.30 -8.86
CA GLN A 95 19.57 13.18 -7.40
C GLN A 95 18.84 14.33 -6.69
N GLU A 96 19.06 15.59 -7.10
CA GLU A 96 18.43 16.75 -6.46
C GLU A 96 16.91 16.73 -6.63
N GLU A 97 16.43 16.40 -7.83
CA GLU A 97 15.02 16.25 -8.12
C GLU A 97 14.38 15.13 -7.30
N HIS A 98 15.05 13.97 -7.27
CA HIS A 98 14.63 12.82 -6.47
C HIS A 98 14.50 13.20 -4.98
N ASP A 99 15.51 13.86 -4.41
CA ASP A 99 15.55 14.20 -2.99
C ASP A 99 14.48 15.23 -2.63
N ARG A 100 14.20 16.19 -3.52
CA ARG A 100 13.06 17.11 -3.37
C ARG A 100 11.73 16.39 -3.34
N ARG A 101 11.53 15.40 -4.23
CA ARG A 101 10.30 14.58 -4.28
C ARG A 101 10.17 13.70 -3.04
N LEU A 102 11.27 13.05 -2.62
CA LEU A 102 11.30 12.22 -1.43
C LEU A 102 10.96 13.02 -0.17
N LYS A 103 11.53 14.20 -0.02
CA LYS A 103 11.21 15.12 1.08
C LYS A 103 9.72 15.47 1.10
N THR A 104 9.13 15.76 -0.06
CA THR A 104 7.70 16.07 -0.20
C THR A 104 6.83 14.90 0.25
N VAL A 105 7.19 13.66 -0.14
CA VAL A 105 6.49 12.43 0.29
C VAL A 105 6.58 12.28 1.81
N MET A 106 7.76 12.43 2.39
CA MET A 106 7.97 12.33 3.84
C MET A 106 7.16 13.38 4.63
N GLU A 107 7.14 14.64 4.17
CA GLU A 107 6.34 15.70 4.80
C GLU A 107 4.83 15.41 4.74
N ARG A 108 4.35 14.86 3.61
CA ARG A 108 2.94 14.51 3.45
C ARG A 108 2.54 13.32 4.32
N ALA A 109 3.42 12.34 4.44
CA ALA A 109 3.27 11.21 5.34
C ALA A 109 3.12 11.64 6.80
N LEU A 110 4.00 12.54 7.25
CA LEU A 110 3.94 13.12 8.61
C LEU A 110 2.63 13.85 8.86
N LYS A 111 2.18 14.70 7.92
CA LYS A 111 0.88 15.42 8.02
C LYS A 111 -0.32 14.47 8.13
N LYS A 112 -0.27 13.31 7.48
CA LYS A 112 -1.32 12.28 7.50
C LYS A 112 -1.21 11.34 8.71
N GLY A 113 -0.23 11.54 9.59
CA GLY A 113 -0.02 10.72 10.78
C GLY A 113 0.59 9.35 10.49
N VAL A 114 1.22 9.16 9.32
CA VAL A 114 1.96 7.95 8.98
C VAL A 114 3.31 8.00 9.69
N LYS A 115 3.47 7.19 10.74
CA LYS A 115 4.64 7.24 11.63
C LYS A 115 5.83 6.40 11.16
N ARG A 116 5.63 5.47 10.22
CA ARG A 116 6.68 4.62 9.63
C ARG A 116 6.37 4.37 8.15
N LEU A 117 7.34 4.68 7.30
CA LEU A 117 7.40 4.35 5.87
C LEU A 117 8.75 3.69 5.56
#